data_AF-A0A7J2XXC6-F1
#
_entry.id   AF-A0A7J2XXC6-F1
#
_cell.length_a   1.000
_cell.length_b   1.000
_cell.length_c   1.000
_cell.angle_alpha   90.00
_cell.angle_beta   90.00
_cell.angle_gamma   90.00
#
_symmetry.space_group_name_H-M   'P 1'
#
loop_
_entity.id
_entity.type
_entity.pdbx_description
1 polymer ?
#
loop_
_entity_poly.entity_id
_entity_poly.type
_entity_poly.pdbx_seq_one_letter_code
_entity_poly.pdbx_strand_id
1 'polypeptide(L)'
;VRKIENDIVELALRQMGIEPIYRVKEPGHAEGGDFMPAGDFVLQGVGLLSDEDGVKQMLDNGVYGNVEVALVRDPTPGMEEMHLDTYFNFLGSKLALLSEDRMIEGKEPLVEIFEPVAEEKISYKRKGEMTLRKYLEEKGFEIFKITVEEQRNFAPNFLLLEEKRIIGVKQAGESFEERLKEYGVKADLLDFSALTGGYGGPHCMSQVILRE
;
A
#
# COMPACT_ATOMS: atom_id res chain seq x y z
N VAL A 1 -2.67 -1.12 -21.78
CA VAL A 1 -1.50 -1.98 -22.12
C VAL A 1 -1.34 -3.13 -21.13
N ARG A 2 -1.58 -2.93 -19.83
CA ARG A 2 -1.43 -3.97 -18.79
C ARG A 2 -2.52 -5.07 -18.71
N LYS A 3 -3.59 -5.00 -19.51
CA LYS A 3 -4.71 -5.97 -19.43
C LYS A 3 -4.27 -7.42 -19.67
N ILE A 4 -3.27 -7.65 -20.52
CA ILE A 4 -2.74 -8.98 -20.79
C ILE A 4 -1.97 -9.56 -19.61
N GLU A 5 -1.35 -8.71 -18.77
CA GLU A 5 -0.67 -9.14 -17.54
C GLU A 5 -1.67 -9.81 -16.60
N ASN A 6 -2.86 -9.22 -16.45
CA ASN A 6 -3.93 -9.76 -15.61
C ASN A 6 -4.41 -11.14 -16.10
N ASP A 7 -4.48 -11.36 -17.41
CA ASP A 7 -4.89 -12.66 -17.98
C ASP A 7 -3.85 -13.75 -17.75
N ILE A 8 -2.56 -13.41 -17.87
CA ILE A 8 -1.45 -14.32 -17.58
C ILE A 8 -1.42 -14.68 -16.09
N VAL A 9 -1.56 -13.67 -15.21
CA VAL A 9 -1.57 -13.87 -13.76
C VAL A 9 -2.78 -14.69 -13.32
N GLU A 10 -3.98 -14.42 -13.85
CA GLU A 10 -5.17 -15.23 -13.55
C GLU A 10 -4.95 -16.71 -13.92
N LEU A 11 -4.38 -16.98 -15.09
CA LEU A 11 -4.08 -18.36 -15.49
C LEU A 11 -3.09 -19.03 -14.53
N ALA A 12 -2.02 -18.32 -14.15
CA ALA A 12 -1.01 -18.84 -13.23
C ALA A 12 -1.59 -19.12 -11.83
N LEU A 13 -2.38 -18.20 -11.28
CA LEU A 13 -3.05 -18.37 -9.98
C LEU A 13 -3.99 -19.58 -9.99
N ARG A 14 -4.82 -19.72 -11.03
CA ARG A 14 -5.72 -20.88 -11.18
C ARG A 14 -4.96 -22.20 -11.27
N GLN A 15 -3.80 -22.22 -11.96
CA GLN A 15 -2.93 -23.40 -12.00
C GLN A 15 -2.34 -23.75 -10.63
N MET A 16 -2.15 -22.76 -9.75
CA MET A 16 -1.74 -22.96 -8.36
C MET A 16 -2.91 -23.32 -7.42
N GLY A 17 -4.14 -23.41 -7.93
CA GLY A 17 -5.34 -23.68 -7.12
C GLY A 17 -5.86 -22.45 -6.38
N ILE A 18 -5.43 -21.24 -6.77
CA ILE A 18 -5.87 -19.97 -6.18
C ILE A 18 -6.92 -19.36 -7.11
N GLU A 19 -8.13 -19.17 -6.60
CA GLU A 19 -9.22 -18.56 -7.34
C GLU A 19 -9.19 -17.03 -7.15
N PRO A 20 -9.05 -16.22 -8.22
CA PRO A 20 -9.16 -14.77 -8.10
C PRO A 20 -10.54 -14.36 -7.62
N ILE A 21 -10.60 -13.56 -6.55
CA ILE A 21 -11.85 -13.17 -5.88
C ILE A 21 -12.73 -12.31 -6.79
N TYR A 22 -12.12 -11.37 -7.50
CA TYR A 22 -12.84 -10.43 -8.34
C TYR A 22 -11.93 -9.83 -9.42
N ARG A 23 -12.52 -9.45 -10.56
CA ARG A 23 -11.85 -8.73 -11.64
C ARG A 23 -12.58 -7.41 -11.87
N VAL A 24 -11.93 -6.30 -11.49
CA VAL A 24 -12.42 -4.95 -11.74
C VAL A 24 -12.61 -4.75 -13.25
N LYS A 25 -13.74 -4.16 -13.63
CA LYS A 25 -14.13 -3.93 -15.02
C LYS A 25 -14.24 -2.45 -15.33
N GLU A 26 -14.06 -2.13 -16.61
CA GLU A 26 -14.33 -0.79 -17.15
C GLU A 26 -15.72 -0.29 -16.71
N PRO A 27 -15.85 0.99 -16.32
CA PRO A 27 -14.82 2.04 -16.38
C PRO A 27 -13.82 2.05 -15.20
N GLY A 28 -13.94 1.14 -14.23
CA GLY A 28 -13.12 1.15 -13.03
C GLY A 28 -11.70 0.59 -13.20
N HIS A 29 -10.78 1.13 -12.42
CA HIS A 29 -9.37 0.75 -12.36
C HIS A 29 -8.91 0.55 -10.92
N ALA A 30 -8.07 -0.46 -10.70
CA ALA A 30 -7.40 -0.70 -9.43
C ALA A 30 -6.04 -1.35 -9.69
N GLU A 31 -5.01 -0.91 -8.96
CA GLU A 31 -3.66 -1.45 -9.05
C GLU A 31 -3.11 -1.87 -7.68
N GLY A 32 -2.22 -2.86 -7.66
CA GLY A 32 -1.73 -3.48 -6.44
C GLY A 32 -0.92 -2.57 -5.52
N GLY A 33 -0.24 -1.54 -6.06
CA GLY A 33 0.52 -0.58 -5.25
C GLY A 33 -0.34 0.24 -4.29
N ASP A 34 -1.65 0.30 -4.52
CA ASP A 34 -2.60 0.97 -3.63
C ASP A 34 -3.15 0.05 -2.53
N PHE A 35 -2.93 -1.26 -2.60
CA PHE A 35 -3.55 -2.22 -1.70
C PHE A 35 -2.57 -2.69 -0.61
N MET A 36 -2.87 -2.36 0.65
CA MET A 36 -2.00 -2.58 1.81
C MET A 36 -2.72 -3.32 2.94
N PRO A 37 -2.74 -4.66 2.95
CA PRO A 37 -3.38 -5.45 4.01
C PRO A 37 -2.59 -5.38 5.32
N ALA A 38 -3.29 -5.19 6.44
CA ALA A 38 -2.68 -4.95 7.76
C ALA A 38 -3.30 -5.83 8.87
N GLY A 39 -3.72 -7.04 8.53
CA GLY A 39 -4.34 -7.98 9.46
C GLY A 39 -5.85 -7.80 9.53
N ASP A 40 -6.35 -7.07 10.52
CA ASP A 40 -7.78 -6.85 10.77
C ASP A 40 -8.36 -5.62 10.05
N PHE A 41 -7.51 -4.90 9.31
CA PHE A 41 -7.91 -3.81 8.41
C PHE A 41 -7.04 -3.79 7.15
N VAL A 42 -7.46 -3.00 6.18
CA VAL A 42 -6.72 -2.75 4.94
C VAL A 42 -6.72 -1.26 4.61
N LEU A 43 -5.61 -0.77 4.08
CA LEU A 43 -5.58 0.52 3.39
C LEU A 43 -5.71 0.29 1.88
N GLN A 44 -6.58 1.05 1.23
CA GLN A 44 -6.73 1.07 -0.22
C GLN A 44 -6.53 2.50 -0.72
N GLY A 45 -5.46 2.75 -1.45
CA GLY A 45 -5.25 4.02 -2.15
C GLY A 45 -6.33 4.26 -3.21
N VAL A 46 -6.78 5.50 -3.31
CA VAL A 46 -7.68 6.00 -4.36
C VAL A 46 -7.09 7.28 -4.92
N GLY A 47 -6.79 7.27 -6.22
CA GLY A 47 -6.04 8.33 -6.88
C GLY A 47 -5.87 8.07 -8.37
N LEU A 48 -4.62 8.14 -8.84
CA LEU A 48 -4.32 8.17 -10.27
C LEU A 48 -4.55 6.82 -10.97
N LEU A 49 -4.21 5.71 -10.31
CA LEU A 49 -4.20 4.36 -10.92
C LEU A 49 -5.23 3.40 -10.29
N SER A 50 -5.74 3.71 -9.10
CA SER A 50 -6.96 3.11 -8.55
C SER A 50 -8.04 4.18 -8.41
N ASP A 51 -9.13 4.07 -9.16
CA ASP A 51 -10.16 5.10 -9.23
C ASP A 51 -11.41 4.75 -8.38
N GLU A 52 -12.31 5.73 -8.26
CA GLU A 52 -13.57 5.58 -7.51
C GLU A 52 -14.41 4.41 -8.02
N ASP A 53 -14.48 4.22 -9.34
CA ASP A 53 -15.31 3.18 -9.95
C ASP A 53 -14.75 1.78 -9.65
N GLY A 54 -13.42 1.62 -9.65
CA GLY A 54 -12.73 0.38 -9.29
C GLY A 54 -12.89 0.04 -7.82
N VAL A 55 -12.64 1.01 -6.94
CA VAL A 55 -12.77 0.86 -5.49
C VAL A 55 -14.22 0.59 -5.10
N LYS A 56 -15.19 1.28 -5.73
CA LYS A 56 -16.61 1.03 -5.53
C LYS A 56 -16.98 -0.39 -5.93
N GLN A 57 -16.49 -0.88 -7.07
CA GLN A 57 -16.70 -2.28 -7.45
C GLN A 57 -16.15 -3.25 -6.41
N MET A 58 -14.98 -2.97 -5.83
CA MET A 58 -14.38 -3.82 -4.80
C MET A 58 -15.22 -3.83 -3.50
N LEU A 59 -15.73 -2.67 -3.07
CA LEU A 59 -16.65 -2.57 -1.93
C LEU A 59 -17.97 -3.30 -2.19
N ASP A 60 -18.64 -3.02 -3.32
CA ASP A 60 -19.91 -3.66 -3.71
C ASP A 60 -19.77 -5.19 -3.86
N ASN A 61 -18.54 -5.67 -4.07
CA ASN A 61 -18.23 -7.09 -4.24
C ASN A 61 -17.64 -7.79 -3.03
N GLY A 62 -17.50 -7.13 -1.88
CA GLY A 62 -17.00 -7.78 -0.67
C GLY A 62 -15.53 -8.21 -0.81
N VAL A 63 -14.77 -7.58 -1.71
CA VAL A 63 -13.45 -8.07 -2.16
C VAL A 63 -12.43 -8.08 -1.01
N TYR A 64 -12.53 -7.14 -0.08
CA TYR A 64 -11.62 -7.01 1.04
C TYR A 64 -11.83 -8.08 2.13
N GLY A 65 -12.97 -8.79 2.09
CA GLY A 65 -13.34 -9.73 3.15
C GLY A 65 -13.82 -9.03 4.42
N ASN A 66 -13.84 -9.76 5.54
CA ASN A 66 -14.45 -9.34 6.79
C ASN A 66 -13.47 -8.53 7.65
N VAL A 67 -12.99 -7.41 7.11
CA VAL A 67 -12.02 -6.50 7.73
C VAL A 67 -12.46 -5.05 7.53
N GLU A 68 -11.96 -4.15 8.38
CA GLU A 68 -12.17 -2.70 8.19
C GLU A 68 -11.43 -2.24 6.92
N VAL A 69 -12.10 -1.42 6.10
CA VAL A 69 -11.52 -0.86 4.87
C VAL A 69 -11.31 0.63 5.06
N ALA A 70 -10.07 1.08 4.91
CA ALA A 70 -9.69 2.48 4.97
C ALA A 70 -9.25 2.95 3.57
N LEU A 71 -10.11 3.74 2.92
CA LEU A 71 -9.81 4.32 1.61
C LEU A 71 -8.94 5.55 1.79
N VAL A 72 -7.72 5.52 1.28
CA VAL A 72 -6.72 6.59 1.41
C VAL A 72 -6.71 7.46 0.15
N ARG A 73 -6.95 8.76 0.32
CA ARG A 73 -7.03 9.74 -0.76
C ARG A 73 -5.95 10.78 -0.62
N ASP A 74 -4.98 10.79 -1.52
CA ASP A 74 -3.93 11.81 -1.56
C ASP A 74 -4.50 13.11 -2.17
N PRO A 75 -4.39 14.28 -1.48
CA PRO A 75 -4.85 15.56 -2.03
C PRO A 75 -3.93 16.10 -3.15
N THR A 76 -2.74 15.53 -3.30
CA THR A 76 -1.69 15.95 -4.24
C THR A 76 -1.23 14.78 -5.11
N PRO A 77 -2.12 14.14 -5.90
CA PRO A 77 -1.74 13.01 -6.73
C PRO A 77 -0.77 13.46 -7.83
N GLY A 78 0.38 12.80 -7.90
CA GLY A 78 1.41 13.00 -8.91
C GLY A 78 1.92 11.67 -9.43
N MET A 79 2.78 11.69 -10.45
CA MET A 79 3.43 10.46 -10.92
C MET A 79 4.41 9.89 -9.88
N GLU A 80 5.01 10.73 -9.04
CA GLU A 80 5.83 10.30 -7.90
C GLU A 80 4.96 9.66 -6.79
N GLU A 81 3.64 9.91 -6.84
CA GLU A 81 2.62 9.47 -5.88
C GLU A 81 1.50 8.68 -6.55
N MET A 82 1.88 7.92 -7.58
CA MET A 82 0.95 7.18 -8.42
C MET A 82 0.20 6.09 -7.64
N HIS A 83 0.80 5.59 -6.54
CA HIS A 83 0.26 4.59 -5.64
C HIS A 83 0.54 4.94 -4.17
N LEU A 84 -0.23 4.36 -3.26
CA LEU A 84 0.00 4.45 -1.81
C LEU A 84 1.41 3.99 -1.40
N ASP A 85 1.93 2.94 -2.05
CA ASP A 85 3.25 2.34 -1.75
C ASP A 85 4.46 3.22 -2.11
N THR A 86 4.24 4.39 -2.72
CA THR A 86 5.34 5.30 -3.09
C THR A 86 5.63 6.35 -2.02
N TYR A 87 4.74 6.53 -1.03
CA TYR A 87 4.92 7.46 0.09
C TYR A 87 4.58 6.86 1.46
N PHE A 88 4.06 5.63 1.50
CA PHE A 88 3.68 4.91 2.71
C PHE A 88 4.03 3.42 2.61
N ASN A 89 4.42 2.78 3.72
CA ASN A 89 4.51 1.31 3.82
C ASN A 89 4.54 0.85 5.28
N PHE A 90 4.20 -0.41 5.58
CA PHE A 90 4.31 -0.97 6.91
C PHE A 90 5.71 -1.52 7.19
N LEU A 91 6.29 -1.18 8.34
CA LEU A 91 7.57 -1.72 8.84
C LEU A 91 7.37 -2.82 9.90
N GLY A 92 6.12 -3.10 10.27
CA GLY A 92 5.74 -4.06 11.30
C GLY A 92 4.32 -3.80 11.79
N SER A 93 3.90 -4.55 12.80
CA SER A 93 2.57 -4.48 13.41
C SER A 93 2.27 -3.19 14.18
N LYS A 94 3.32 -2.42 14.52
CA LYS A 94 3.23 -1.15 15.28
C LYS A 94 4.13 -0.05 14.73
N LEU A 95 4.69 -0.22 13.55
CA LEU A 95 5.56 0.78 12.91
C LEU A 95 5.19 0.91 11.44
N ALA A 96 4.96 2.14 10.99
CA ALA A 96 4.70 2.46 9.60
C ALA A 96 5.63 3.57 9.10
N LEU A 97 6.04 3.48 7.85
CA LEU A 97 6.78 4.51 7.14
C LEU A 97 5.79 5.48 6.48
N LEU A 98 6.00 6.79 6.64
CA LEU A 98 5.22 7.81 5.96
C LEU A 98 6.10 8.99 5.53
N SER A 99 5.87 9.51 4.33
CA SER A 99 6.53 10.72 3.84
C SER A 99 6.16 11.95 4.67
N GLU A 100 7.17 12.75 5.03
CA GLU A 100 6.97 13.95 5.84
C GLU A 100 6.07 14.98 5.17
N ASP A 101 6.07 15.06 3.83
CA ASP A 101 5.21 15.99 3.09
C ASP A 101 3.72 15.67 3.27
N ARG A 102 3.40 14.39 3.51
CA ARG A 102 2.05 13.89 3.81
C ARG A 102 1.66 14.02 5.28
N MET A 103 2.47 14.72 6.08
CA MET A 103 2.19 15.10 7.45
C MET A 103 2.02 16.62 7.62
N ILE A 104 2.14 17.37 6.52
CA ILE A 104 1.97 18.83 6.50
C ILE A 104 0.47 19.13 6.33
N GLU A 105 -0.04 20.05 7.17
CA GLU A 105 -1.43 20.50 7.10
C GLU A 105 -1.79 20.95 5.67
N GLY A 106 -2.90 20.43 5.15
CA GLY A 106 -3.35 20.67 3.78
C GLY A 106 -2.76 19.73 2.71
N LYS A 107 -1.77 18.90 3.07
CA LYS A 107 -1.21 17.84 2.22
C LYS A 107 -1.41 16.43 2.78
N GLU A 108 -2.00 16.32 3.96
CA GLU A 108 -2.30 15.03 4.58
C GLU A 108 -3.34 14.25 3.75
N PRO A 109 -3.08 12.96 3.44
CA PRO A 109 -4.08 12.10 2.85
C PRO A 109 -5.28 11.93 3.78
N LEU A 110 -6.49 11.94 3.21
CA LEU A 110 -7.72 11.67 3.92
C LEU A 110 -8.04 10.18 3.86
N VAL A 111 -8.51 9.63 4.97
CA VAL A 111 -8.92 8.24 5.11
C VAL A 111 -10.41 8.19 5.37
N GLU A 112 -11.16 7.58 4.45
CA GLU A 112 -12.56 7.22 4.66
C GLU A 112 -12.64 5.78 5.18
N ILE A 113 -13.28 5.60 6.33
CA ILE A 113 -13.29 4.33 7.07
C ILE A 113 -14.63 3.64 6.86
N PHE A 114 -14.57 2.35 6.53
CA PHE A 114 -15.73 1.49 6.35
C PHE A 114 -15.62 0.23 7.21
N GLU A 115 -16.68 -0.10 7.93
CA GLU A 115 -16.78 -1.34 8.70
C GLU A 115 -17.44 -2.44 7.88
N PRO A 116 -16.95 -3.70 7.96
CA PRO A 116 -17.58 -4.82 7.30
C PRO A 116 -18.90 -5.16 7.99
N VAL A 117 -19.91 -5.49 7.21
CA VAL A 117 -21.20 -6.01 7.66
C VAL A 117 -21.32 -7.43 7.13
N ALA A 118 -21.35 -8.40 8.05
CA ALA A 118 -21.48 -9.80 7.72
C ALA A 118 -22.93 -10.13 7.31
N GLU A 119 -23.17 -10.15 6.01
CA GLU A 119 -24.41 -10.62 5.37
C GLU A 119 -24.11 -11.88 4.55
N GLU A 120 -25.04 -12.34 3.68
CA GLU A 120 -24.76 -13.44 2.74
C GLU A 120 -23.55 -13.14 1.83
N LYS A 121 -23.34 -11.86 1.54
CA LYS A 121 -22.16 -11.29 0.88
C LYS A 121 -21.69 -10.12 1.74
N ILE A 122 -20.40 -10.03 2.01
CA ILE A 122 -19.87 -8.95 2.85
C ILE A 122 -20.15 -7.61 2.16
N SER A 123 -20.79 -6.71 2.92
CA SER A 123 -21.01 -5.32 2.54
C SER A 123 -20.25 -4.40 3.51
N TYR A 124 -20.16 -3.11 3.17
CA TYR A 124 -19.37 -2.15 3.95
C TYR A 124 -20.20 -0.92 4.26
N LYS A 125 -20.11 -0.45 5.52
CA LYS A 125 -20.80 0.76 5.98
C LYS A 125 -19.78 1.82 6.37
N ARG A 126 -19.92 3.03 5.80
CA ARG A 126 -19.08 4.18 6.18
C ARG A 126 -19.24 4.50 7.66
N LYS A 127 -18.12 4.58 8.37
CA LYS A 127 -18.00 4.87 9.80
C LYS A 127 -17.60 6.31 10.06
N GLY A 128 -16.70 6.86 9.24
CA GLY A 128 -16.18 8.21 9.43
C GLY A 128 -14.99 8.51 8.52
N GLU A 129 -14.33 9.63 8.79
CA GLU A 129 -13.13 10.06 8.08
C GLU A 129 -12.13 10.75 9.03
N MET A 130 -10.84 10.69 8.70
CA MET A 130 -9.76 11.41 9.39
C MET A 130 -8.50 11.48 8.49
N THR A 131 -7.43 12.14 8.93
CA THR A 131 -6.15 12.10 8.20
C THR A 131 -5.46 10.74 8.36
N LEU A 132 -4.66 10.33 7.36
CA LEU A 132 -3.93 9.06 7.39
C LEU A 132 -3.02 8.97 8.62
N ARG A 133 -2.32 10.06 8.93
CA ARG A 133 -1.49 10.16 10.13
C ARG A 133 -2.29 9.82 11.39
N LYS A 134 -3.43 10.48 11.59
CA LYS A 134 -4.29 10.27 12.77
C LYS A 134 -4.84 8.85 12.80
N TYR A 135 -5.24 8.29 11.65
CA TYR A 135 -5.72 6.91 11.56
C TYR A 135 -4.65 5.91 12.01
N LEU A 136 -3.42 6.06 11.54
CA LEU A 136 -2.29 5.22 11.96
C LEU A 136 -2.00 5.36 13.46
N GLU A 137 -1.98 6.58 13.98
CA GLU A 137 -1.79 6.86 15.42
C GLU A 137 -2.90 6.21 16.26
N GLU A 138 -4.17 6.28 15.85
CA GLU A 138 -5.31 5.63 16.53
C GLU A 138 -5.26 4.09 16.47
N LYS A 139 -4.70 3.53 15.38
CA LYS A 139 -4.38 2.09 15.27
C LYS A 139 -3.15 1.67 16.09
N GLY A 140 -2.46 2.63 16.70
CA GLY A 140 -1.29 2.43 17.56
C GLY A 140 0.01 2.23 16.80
N PHE A 141 0.13 2.77 15.59
CA PHE A 141 1.39 2.79 14.85
C PHE A 141 2.24 3.98 15.29
N GLU A 142 3.51 3.71 15.53
CA GLU A 142 4.57 4.72 15.46
C GLU A 142 4.88 5.03 13.99
N ILE A 143 5.21 6.30 13.70
CA ILE A 143 5.49 6.75 12.33
C ILE A 143 7.00 6.98 12.15
N PHE A 144 7.61 6.12 11.34
CA PHE A 144 8.93 6.34 10.78
C PHE A 144 8.82 7.34 9.62
N LYS A 145 9.28 8.57 9.85
CA LYS A 145 9.20 9.63 8.84
C LYS A 145 10.32 9.50 7.83
N ILE A 146 10.03 9.73 6.55
CA ILE A 146 11.06 9.91 5.51
C ILE A 146 10.99 11.30 4.88
N THR A 147 12.11 11.73 4.32
CA THR A 147 12.17 12.96 3.53
C THR A 147 11.59 12.76 2.13
N VAL A 148 11.26 13.86 1.47
CA VAL A 148 10.86 13.84 0.05
C VAL A 148 11.98 13.30 -0.85
N GLU A 149 13.24 13.51 -0.50
CA GLU A 149 14.38 12.97 -1.26
C GLU A 149 14.47 11.45 -1.12
N GLU A 150 14.29 10.92 0.09
CA GLU A 150 14.23 9.47 0.34
C GLU A 150 13.04 8.84 -0.38
N GLN A 151 11.90 9.52 -0.41
CA GLN A 151 10.71 9.10 -1.17
C GLN A 151 11.04 8.92 -2.66
N ARG A 152 11.65 9.95 -3.27
CA ARG A 152 12.08 9.93 -4.68
C ARG A 152 13.10 8.86 -4.98
N ASN A 153 13.88 8.49 -3.98
CA ASN A 153 14.84 7.40 -4.04
C ASN A 153 14.22 6.05 -3.62
N PHE A 154 12.89 5.91 -3.72
CA PHE A 154 12.11 4.70 -3.49
C PHE A 154 12.22 4.09 -2.09
N ALA A 155 12.52 4.90 -1.06
CA ALA A 155 12.59 4.42 0.32
C ALA A 155 11.29 3.72 0.80
N PRO A 156 10.07 4.18 0.46
CA PRO A 156 8.84 3.48 0.84
C PRO A 156 8.64 2.13 0.16
N ASN A 157 9.23 1.93 -1.03
CA ASN A 157 8.92 0.79 -1.89
C ASN A 157 9.72 -0.47 -1.53
N PHE A 158 9.89 -0.73 -0.24
CA PHE A 158 10.57 -1.92 0.28
C PHE A 158 9.60 -3.11 0.43
N LEU A 159 10.15 -4.33 0.42
CA LEU A 159 9.40 -5.53 0.75
C LEU A 159 9.63 -5.88 2.23
N LEU A 160 8.56 -5.89 3.03
CA LEU A 160 8.59 -6.40 4.40
C LEU A 160 8.63 -7.93 4.38
N LEU A 161 9.65 -8.54 4.96
CA LEU A 161 9.80 -9.99 5.04
C LEU A 161 9.16 -10.57 6.30
N GLU A 162 9.34 -9.89 7.43
CA GLU A 162 8.81 -10.20 8.76
C GLU A 162 8.83 -8.90 9.58
N GLU A 163 8.32 -8.95 10.83
CA GLU A 163 8.33 -7.81 11.74
C GLU A 163 9.71 -7.12 11.76
N LYS A 164 9.74 -5.84 11.37
CA LYS A 164 10.96 -5.03 11.35
C LYS A 164 12.11 -5.61 10.54
N ARG A 165 11.83 -6.35 9.45
CA ARG A 165 12.85 -6.80 8.50
C ARG A 165 12.44 -6.55 7.06
N ILE A 166 13.26 -5.81 6.33
CA ILE A 166 12.94 -5.37 4.96
C ILE A 166 14.03 -5.72 3.96
N ILE A 167 13.63 -5.88 2.69
CA ILE A 167 14.50 -5.71 1.53
C ILE A 167 14.14 -4.37 0.91
N GLY A 168 15.10 -3.44 0.87
CA GLY A 168 14.91 -2.09 0.35
C GLY A 168 15.88 -1.76 -0.78
N VAL A 169 15.84 -0.51 -1.21
CA VAL A 169 16.74 0.02 -2.24
C VAL A 169 17.89 0.79 -1.60
N LYS A 170 19.12 0.60 -2.12
CA LYS A 170 20.32 1.29 -1.65
C LYS A 170 20.27 2.81 -1.91
N GLN A 171 19.51 3.22 -2.93
CA GLN A 171 19.33 4.62 -3.32
C GLN A 171 18.72 5.48 -2.21
N ALA A 172 17.97 4.88 -1.28
CA ALA A 172 17.41 5.58 -0.12
C ALA A 172 18.49 6.22 0.78
N GLY A 173 19.74 5.76 0.68
CA GLY A 173 20.91 6.39 1.29
C GLY A 173 21.26 5.86 2.69
N GLU A 174 22.49 6.17 3.12
CA GLU A 174 23.05 5.66 4.39
C GLU A 174 22.32 6.21 5.62
N SER A 175 21.91 7.48 5.58
CA SER A 175 21.12 8.11 6.66
C SER A 175 19.79 7.40 6.91
N PHE A 176 19.10 6.97 5.85
CA PHE A 176 17.88 6.17 5.97
C PHE A 176 18.17 4.83 6.65
N GLU A 177 19.22 4.13 6.23
CA GLU A 177 19.63 2.85 6.82
C GLU A 177 20.00 2.98 8.30
N GLU A 178 20.72 4.04 8.68
CA GLU A 178 21.09 4.32 10.07
C GLU A 178 19.85 4.54 10.94
N ARG A 179 18.90 5.35 10.47
CA ARG A 179 17.63 5.58 11.20
C ARG A 179 16.80 4.31 11.32
N LEU A 180 16.76 3.44 10.31
CA LEU A 180 16.09 2.14 10.43
C LEU A 180 16.66 1.32 11.59
N LYS A 181 17.99 1.33 11.79
CA LYS A 181 18.64 0.63 12.91
C LYS A 181 18.21 1.18 14.27
N GLU A 182 18.02 2.50 14.39
CA GLU A 182 17.52 3.14 15.63
C GLU A 182 16.11 2.64 16.01
N TYR A 183 15.28 2.32 15.01
CA TYR A 183 13.93 1.75 15.21
C TYR A 183 13.93 0.22 15.37
N GLY A 184 15.12 -0.39 15.36
CA GLY A 184 15.31 -1.84 15.42
C GLY A 184 14.90 -2.56 14.14
N VAL A 185 14.89 -1.87 12.99
CA VAL A 185 14.60 -2.45 11.70
C VAL A 185 15.88 -2.99 11.05
N LYS A 186 15.85 -4.26 10.69
CA LYS A 186 16.89 -4.91 9.90
C LYS A 186 16.61 -4.67 8.41
N ALA A 187 17.51 -3.95 7.75
CA ALA A 187 17.38 -3.64 6.32
C ALA A 187 18.46 -4.32 5.49
N ASP A 188 18.03 -5.12 4.52
CA ASP A 188 18.88 -5.62 3.43
C ASP A 188 18.69 -4.66 2.23
N LEU A 189 19.52 -3.61 2.13
CA LEU A 189 19.43 -2.61 1.05
C LEU A 189 20.24 -3.04 -0.18
N LEU A 190 19.55 -3.30 -1.29
CA LEU A 190 20.18 -3.80 -2.51
C LEU A 190 20.30 -2.72 -3.59
N ASP A 191 21.26 -2.87 -4.48
CA ASP A 191 21.40 -1.98 -5.63
C ASP A 191 20.36 -2.34 -6.71
N PHE A 192 19.32 -1.51 -6.81
CA PHE A 192 18.27 -1.64 -7.82
C PHE A 192 18.48 -0.72 -9.02
N SER A 193 19.64 -0.07 -9.19
CA SER A 193 19.85 0.96 -10.22
C SER A 193 19.52 0.53 -11.65
N ALA A 194 19.74 -0.75 -11.99
CA ALA A 194 19.39 -1.31 -13.28
C ALA A 194 17.88 -1.62 -13.45
N LEU A 195 17.13 -1.69 -12.35
CA LEU A 195 15.72 -2.08 -12.31
C LEU A 195 14.78 -0.89 -12.00
N THR A 196 15.26 0.13 -11.28
CA THR A 196 14.48 1.34 -10.95
C THR A 196 14.12 2.19 -12.17
N GLY A 197 14.67 1.91 -13.36
CA GLY A 197 14.20 2.51 -14.61
C GLY A 197 12.72 2.25 -14.91
N GLY A 198 12.13 1.23 -14.25
CA GLY A 198 10.69 0.95 -14.25
C GLY A 198 9.88 1.68 -13.18
N TYR A 199 10.45 2.66 -12.46
CA TYR A 199 9.80 3.42 -11.38
C TYR A 199 9.24 2.54 -10.24
N GLY A 200 10.07 1.67 -9.67
CA GLY A 200 9.68 0.84 -8.53
C GLY A 200 10.86 0.17 -7.84
N GLY A 201 10.64 -0.23 -6.59
CA GLY A 201 11.56 -1.00 -5.76
C GLY A 201 11.06 -2.44 -5.51
N PRO A 202 11.60 -3.13 -4.49
CA PRO A 202 11.22 -4.49 -4.14
C PRO A 202 9.72 -4.74 -3.97
N HIS A 203 8.97 -3.79 -3.41
CA HIS A 203 7.52 -3.94 -3.21
C HIS A 203 6.80 -4.15 -4.54
N CYS A 204 6.98 -3.22 -5.50
CA CYS A 204 6.40 -3.29 -6.83
C CYS A 204 6.82 -4.51 -7.65
N MET A 205 7.97 -5.10 -7.34
CA MET A 205 8.51 -6.28 -8.01
C MET A 205 8.08 -7.60 -7.37
N SER A 206 7.23 -7.54 -6.34
CA SER A 206 6.79 -8.69 -5.57
C SER A 206 5.27 -8.78 -5.51
N GLN A 207 4.76 -10.02 -5.44
CA GLN A 207 3.37 -10.30 -5.14
C GLN A 207 3.32 -11.32 -4.00
N VAL A 208 2.93 -10.88 -2.81
CA VAL A 208 2.81 -11.76 -1.65
C VAL A 208 1.55 -12.60 -1.78
N ILE A 209 1.71 -13.93 -1.87
CA ILE A 209 0.59 -14.88 -1.96
C ILE A 209 0.20 -15.41 -0.58
N LEU A 210 1.17 -15.57 0.32
CA LEU A 210 0.98 -16.07 1.68
C LEU A 210 1.90 -15.32 2.64
N ARG A 211 1.33 -14.88 3.77
CA ARG A 211 2.04 -14.31 4.92
C ARG A 211 1.35 -14.84 6.18
N GLU A 212 2.15 -15.33 7.13
CA GLU A 212 1.70 -15.88 8.42
C GLU A 212 1.50 -14.79 9.48
#